data_AF-Q8STY0-F1
#
_entry.id   AF-Q8STY0-F1
#
_cell.length_a   1.000
_cell.length_b   1.000
_cell.length_c   1.000
_cell.angle_alpha   90.00
_cell.angle_beta   90.00
_cell.angle_gamma   90.00
#
_symmetry.space_group_name_H-M   'P 1'
#
loop_
_entity.id
_entity.type
_entity.pdbx_description
1 polymer ?
#
loop_
_entity_poly.entity_id
_entity_poly.type
_entity_poly.pdbx_seq_one_letter_code
_entity_poly.pdbx_strand_id
1 'polypeptide(L)'
;MSSYLREVQKIVDEFESEDRKKLVKYYVQTAKSVLLDEREVKRSKFDLLNDLHTINADGINDVIDDVLGHKILQVRALILDLVDDDYTGDRKAVGKPEKWIRQIVKDAEETFDLDSEFGKQLFSIYNAKLLEEFCKIFTSKNRRFGAGGNQLLLNFYYYERFVTSKIEFDFQRFYDRMVSFFKDHCHRPRKELEKILDGK
;
A
#
# COMPACT_ATOMS: atom_id res chain seq x y z
N MET A 1 -0.87 -16.11 14.07
CA MET A 1 0.05 -17.25 14.29
C MET A 1 -0.33 -18.38 13.35
N SER A 2 0.47 -18.60 12.31
CA SER A 2 0.26 -19.69 11.35
C SER A 2 0.27 -21.06 12.06
N SER A 3 -0.40 -22.07 11.50
CA SER A 3 -0.35 -23.44 12.05
C SER A 3 1.07 -23.98 12.10
N TYR A 4 1.87 -23.64 11.08
CA TYR A 4 3.28 -24.00 10.96
C TYR A 4 4.16 -23.34 12.02
N LEU A 5 3.98 -22.05 12.31
CA LEU A 5 4.75 -21.40 13.37
C LEU A 5 4.49 -22.07 14.74
N ARG A 6 3.26 -22.49 15.03
CA ARG A 6 2.96 -23.22 16.28
C ARG A 6 3.71 -24.55 16.37
N GLU A 7 3.81 -25.28 15.26
CA GLU A 7 4.55 -26.54 15.23
C GLU A 7 6.04 -26.32 15.38
N VAL A 8 6.59 -25.32 14.69
CA VAL A 8 8.00 -24.90 14.84
C VAL A 8 8.27 -24.46 16.28
N GLN A 9 7.38 -23.69 16.89
CA GLN A 9 7.50 -23.25 18.28
C GLN A 9 7.55 -24.45 19.22
N LYS A 10 6.63 -25.43 19.07
CA LYS A 10 6.65 -26.65 19.88
C LYS A 10 7.98 -27.38 19.81
N ILE A 11 8.54 -27.54 18.61
CA ILE A 11 9.85 -28.19 18.41
C ILE A 11 10.96 -27.37 19.08
N VAL A 12 10.98 -26.05 18.88
CA VAL A 12 11.97 -25.14 19.47
C VAL A 12 11.91 -25.13 21.00
N ASP A 13 10.71 -25.33 21.57
CA ASP A 13 10.47 -25.35 23.00
C ASP A 13 11.00 -26.61 23.70
N GLU A 14 11.31 -27.66 22.95
CA GLU A 14 11.95 -28.88 23.46
C GLU A 14 13.46 -28.72 23.72
N PHE A 15 14.08 -27.65 23.23
CA PHE A 15 15.52 -27.38 23.41
C PHE A 15 15.82 -26.61 24.69
N GLU A 16 17.03 -26.82 25.23
CA GLU A 16 17.55 -26.06 26.36
C GLU A 16 17.62 -24.55 26.07
N SER A 17 17.58 -23.73 27.13
CA SER A 17 17.54 -22.27 27.08
C SER A 17 18.50 -21.64 26.06
N GLU A 18 19.77 -22.06 26.03
CA GLU A 18 20.77 -21.46 25.15
C GLU A 18 20.63 -21.88 23.68
N ASP A 19 20.29 -23.14 23.42
CA ASP A 19 20.07 -23.61 22.06
C ASP A 19 18.77 -23.08 21.48
N ARG A 20 17.73 -22.96 22.32
CA ARG A 20 16.48 -22.26 21.97
C ARG A 20 16.72 -20.82 21.54
N LYS A 21 17.54 -20.07 22.28
CA LYS A 21 17.93 -18.69 21.89
C LYS A 21 18.65 -18.65 20.55
N LYS A 22 19.59 -19.58 20.31
CA LYS A 22 20.32 -19.66 19.03
C LYS A 22 19.38 -19.96 17.85
N LEU A 23 18.44 -20.89 18.03
CA LEU A 23 17.45 -21.26 17.02
C LEU A 23 16.53 -20.09 16.66
N VAL A 24 15.99 -19.40 17.68
CA VAL A 24 15.15 -18.20 17.45
C VAL A 24 15.95 -17.12 16.73
N LYS A 25 17.19 -16.85 17.15
CA LYS A 25 18.06 -15.87 16.49
C LYS A 25 18.32 -16.23 15.02
N TYR A 26 18.61 -17.49 14.74
CA TYR A 26 18.84 -17.98 13.38
C TYR A 26 17.58 -17.85 12.52
N TYR A 27 16.41 -18.20 13.05
CA TYR A 27 15.12 -18.02 12.38
C TYR A 27 14.88 -16.54 12.04
N VAL A 28 15.05 -15.63 13.00
CA VAL A 28 14.87 -14.19 12.78
C VAL A 28 15.83 -13.67 11.69
N GLN A 29 17.10 -14.08 11.73
CA GLN A 29 18.09 -13.68 10.71
C GLN A 29 17.72 -14.19 9.31
N THR A 30 17.31 -15.46 9.21
CA THR A 30 16.89 -16.07 7.94
C THR A 30 15.60 -15.45 7.41
N ALA A 31 14.66 -15.15 8.29
CA ALA A 31 13.42 -14.49 7.91
C ALA A 31 13.70 -13.08 7.38
N LYS A 32 14.56 -12.31 8.06
CA LYS A 32 14.98 -10.98 7.59
C LYS A 32 15.63 -11.03 6.21
N SER A 33 16.48 -12.02 5.93
CA SER A 33 17.10 -12.14 4.59
C SER A 33 16.10 -12.47 3.49
N VAL A 34 15.08 -13.28 3.77
CA VAL A 34 13.99 -13.58 2.83
C VAL A 34 13.08 -12.36 2.61
N LEU A 35 12.77 -11.63 3.68
CA LEU A 35 11.91 -10.45 3.60
C LEU A 35 12.54 -9.33 2.76
N LEU A 36 13.84 -9.13 2.94
CA LEU A 36 14.61 -8.04 2.33
C LEU A 36 15.31 -8.42 1.02
N ASP A 37 15.04 -9.61 0.48
CA ASP A 37 15.54 -9.98 -0.85
C ASP A 37 14.90 -9.15 -1.98
N GLU A 38 15.48 -9.23 -3.17
CA GLU A 38 15.02 -8.50 -4.37
C GLU A 38 13.71 -9.04 -4.96
N ARG A 39 13.14 -10.13 -4.40
CA ARG A 39 11.93 -10.74 -4.96
C ARG A 39 10.69 -9.91 -4.65
N GLU A 40 9.68 -10.12 -5.50
CA GLU A 40 8.37 -9.49 -5.39
C GLU A 40 7.77 -9.61 -3.98
N VAL A 41 7.23 -8.52 -3.45
CA VAL A 41 6.62 -8.51 -2.11
C VAL A 41 5.16 -8.94 -2.23
N LYS A 42 4.90 -10.21 -1.88
CA LYS A 42 3.58 -10.86 -1.89
C LYS A 42 3.13 -11.24 -0.47
N ARG A 43 1.92 -11.77 -0.36
CA ARG A 43 1.32 -12.25 0.90
C ARG A 43 2.23 -13.12 1.74
N SER A 44 3.02 -14.01 1.13
CA SER A 44 3.97 -14.86 1.85
C SER A 44 5.01 -14.09 2.67
N LYS A 45 5.48 -12.92 2.21
CA LYS A 45 6.36 -12.06 2.99
C LYS A 45 5.63 -11.40 4.16
N PHE A 46 4.35 -11.05 3.98
CA PHE A 46 3.52 -10.51 5.07
C PHE A 46 3.15 -11.56 6.12
N ASP A 47 2.91 -12.81 5.70
CA ASP A 47 2.70 -13.93 6.61
C ASP A 47 3.96 -14.15 7.48
N LEU A 48 5.15 -14.07 6.87
CA LEU A 48 6.42 -14.15 7.59
C LEU A 48 6.65 -12.97 8.54
N LEU A 49 6.25 -11.75 8.16
CA LEU A 49 6.26 -10.60 9.08
C LEU A 49 5.34 -10.81 10.29
N ASN A 50 4.15 -11.37 10.08
CA ASN A 50 3.21 -11.69 11.16
C ASN A 50 3.79 -12.73 12.11
N ASP A 51 4.48 -13.74 11.57
CA ASP A 51 5.15 -14.75 12.37
C ASP A 51 6.30 -14.13 13.21
N LEU A 52 7.11 -13.24 12.63
CA LEU A 52 8.15 -12.50 13.36
C LEU A 52 7.58 -11.54 14.42
N HIS A 53 6.47 -10.88 14.13
CA HIS A 53 5.79 -10.02 15.08
C HIS A 53 5.24 -10.82 16.26
N THR A 54 4.68 -12.01 15.99
CA THR A 54 4.10 -12.90 17.00
C THR A 54 5.14 -13.37 18.02
N ILE A 55 6.38 -13.62 17.58
CA ILE A 55 7.48 -14.01 18.49
C ILE A 55 8.22 -12.79 19.10
N ASN A 56 7.70 -11.57 18.88
CA ASN A 56 8.25 -10.30 19.35
C ASN A 56 9.73 -10.11 18.99
N ALA A 57 10.08 -10.37 17.73
CA ALA A 57 11.45 -10.25 17.25
C ALA A 57 11.97 -8.80 17.33
N ASP A 58 13.19 -8.63 17.83
CA ASP A 58 13.83 -7.31 17.93
C ASP A 58 14.01 -6.64 16.56
N GLY A 59 13.66 -5.35 16.50
CA GLY A 59 13.77 -4.52 15.30
C GLY A 59 12.73 -4.86 14.22
N ILE A 60 11.62 -5.52 14.56
CA ILE A 60 10.58 -5.88 13.58
C ILE A 60 9.97 -4.66 12.87
N ASN A 61 9.87 -3.52 13.56
CA ASN A 61 9.33 -2.28 12.98
C ASN A 61 10.18 -1.75 11.81
N ASP A 62 11.51 -1.83 11.92
CA ASP A 62 12.42 -1.42 10.84
C ASP A 62 12.25 -2.33 9.62
N VAL A 63 12.12 -3.64 9.85
CA VAL A 63 11.89 -4.63 8.78
C VAL A 63 10.52 -4.40 8.12
N ILE A 64 9.48 -4.07 8.90
CA ILE A 64 8.17 -3.69 8.36
C ILE A 64 8.32 -2.47 7.45
N ASP A 65 9.04 -1.44 7.89
CA ASP A 65 9.24 -0.22 7.12
C ASP A 65 9.93 -0.48 5.78
N ASP A 66 10.98 -1.31 5.80
CA ASP A 66 11.75 -1.72 4.61
C ASP A 66 10.90 -2.54 3.63
N VAL A 67 10.19 -3.56 4.12
CA VAL A 67 9.33 -4.42 3.28
C VAL A 67 8.21 -3.60 2.64
N LEU A 68 7.58 -2.72 3.40
CA LEU A 68 6.57 -1.80 2.87
C LEU A 68 7.19 -0.83 1.87
N GLY A 69 8.39 -0.32 2.13
CA GLY A 69 9.16 0.51 1.19
C GLY A 69 9.40 -0.21 -0.14
N HIS A 70 9.82 -1.47 -0.11
CA HIS A 70 10.01 -2.30 -1.31
C HIS A 70 8.69 -2.50 -2.07
N LYS A 71 7.57 -2.74 -1.36
CA LYS A 71 6.25 -2.85 -1.98
C LYS A 71 5.84 -1.55 -2.67
N ILE A 72 6.12 -0.39 -2.06
CA ILE A 72 5.83 0.92 -2.65
C ILE A 72 6.66 1.16 -3.91
N LEU A 73 7.93 0.73 -3.95
CA LEU A 73 8.76 0.80 -5.16
C LEU A 73 8.20 -0.06 -6.30
N GLN A 74 7.67 -1.25 -6.00
CA GLN A 74 7.00 -2.11 -6.98
C GLN A 74 5.72 -1.47 -7.52
N VAL A 75 4.92 -0.85 -6.65
CA VAL A 75 3.72 -0.10 -7.05
C VAL A 75 4.09 1.12 -7.89
N ARG A 76 5.16 1.84 -7.55
CA ARG A 76 5.67 2.95 -8.36
C ARG A 76 6.02 2.49 -9.77
N ALA A 77 6.74 1.39 -9.91
CA ALA A 77 7.07 0.84 -11.23
C ALA A 77 5.80 0.52 -12.03
N LEU A 78 4.81 -0.13 -11.41
CA LEU A 78 3.51 -0.41 -12.03
C LEU A 78 2.79 0.86 -12.49
N ILE A 79 2.81 1.93 -11.70
CA ILE A 79 2.18 3.21 -12.09
C ILE A 79 2.91 3.79 -13.31
N LEU A 80 4.24 3.84 -13.27
CA LEU A 80 5.06 4.40 -14.34
C LEU A 80 4.93 3.61 -15.65
N ASP A 81 4.68 2.30 -15.57
CA ASP A 81 4.47 1.43 -16.72
C ASP A 81 3.06 1.53 -17.34
N LEU A 82 2.06 2.00 -16.58
CA LEU A 82 0.66 1.95 -16.98
C LEU A 82 -0.01 3.32 -17.14
N VAL A 83 0.57 4.39 -16.61
CA VAL A 83 0.06 5.75 -16.77
C VAL A 83 0.62 6.34 -18.06
N ASP A 84 -0.23 6.41 -19.08
CA ASP A 84 0.08 7.05 -20.36
C ASP A 84 -0.56 8.45 -20.50
N ASP A 85 -1.30 8.87 -19.49
CA ASP A 85 -2.23 9.99 -19.55
C ASP A 85 -1.61 11.33 -19.10
N ASP A 86 -1.83 12.39 -19.89
CA ASP A 86 -1.52 13.76 -19.48
C ASP A 86 -2.68 14.36 -18.66
N TYR A 87 -2.44 14.58 -17.36
CA TYR A 87 -3.39 15.20 -16.44
C TYR A 87 -3.32 16.74 -16.41
N THR A 88 -2.41 17.36 -17.18
CA THR A 88 -2.22 18.83 -17.22
C THR A 88 -3.12 19.52 -18.26
N GLY A 89 -3.73 18.74 -19.17
CA GLY A 89 -4.59 19.23 -20.23
C GLY A 89 -5.97 19.70 -19.75
N ASP A 90 -6.54 20.67 -20.47
CA ASP A 90 -7.80 21.36 -20.09
C ASP A 90 -9.06 20.76 -20.74
N ARG A 91 -8.92 19.73 -21.59
CA ARG A 91 -10.05 19.13 -22.35
C ARG A 91 -10.05 17.60 -22.30
N LYS A 92 -10.24 17.04 -21.10
CA LYS A 92 -10.40 15.59 -20.93
C LYS A 92 -11.75 15.26 -20.32
N ALA A 93 -12.47 14.32 -20.94
CA ALA A 93 -13.61 13.70 -20.31
C ALA A 93 -13.11 12.80 -19.17
N VAL A 94 -13.81 12.85 -18.04
CA VAL A 94 -13.57 11.93 -16.92
C VAL A 94 -14.32 10.64 -17.24
N GLY A 95 -13.58 9.53 -17.34
CA GLY A 95 -14.09 8.21 -17.66
C GLY A 95 -14.26 7.33 -16.43
N LYS A 96 -14.12 6.02 -16.60
CA LYS A 96 -14.08 5.06 -15.48
C LYS A 96 -12.70 5.09 -14.80
N PRO A 97 -12.53 4.48 -13.61
CA PRO A 97 -11.22 4.30 -13.01
C PRO A 97 -10.22 3.68 -14.00
N GLU A 98 -8.96 4.05 -13.94
CA GLU A 98 -7.94 3.57 -14.87
C GLU A 98 -7.41 2.18 -14.51
N LYS A 99 -6.69 1.56 -15.44
CA LYS A 99 -6.15 0.21 -15.25
C LYS A 99 -5.17 0.16 -14.08
N TRP A 100 -4.28 1.14 -13.98
CA TRP A 100 -3.22 1.16 -12.96
C TRP A 100 -3.80 1.14 -11.54
N ILE A 101 -4.80 1.96 -11.23
CA ILE A 101 -5.37 2.02 -9.87
C ILE A 101 -6.17 0.77 -9.52
N ARG A 102 -6.88 0.18 -10.49
CA ARG A 102 -7.56 -1.12 -10.29
C ARG A 102 -6.57 -2.23 -9.98
N GLN A 103 -5.41 -2.20 -10.63
CA GLN A 103 -4.37 -3.20 -10.42
C GLN A 103 -3.71 -3.04 -9.04
N ILE A 104 -3.55 -1.81 -8.55
CA ILE A 104 -3.12 -1.52 -7.17
C ILE A 104 -4.14 -2.05 -6.15
N VAL A 105 -5.44 -1.82 -6.36
CA VAL A 105 -6.49 -2.34 -5.46
C VAL A 105 -6.44 -3.86 -5.40
N LYS A 106 -6.38 -4.52 -6.56
CA LYS A 106 -6.29 -5.98 -6.64
C LYS A 106 -5.04 -6.51 -5.94
N ASP A 107 -3.88 -5.92 -6.23
CA ASP A 107 -2.61 -6.31 -5.64
C ASP A 107 -2.61 -6.15 -4.11
N ALA A 108 -3.19 -5.06 -3.59
CA ALA A 108 -3.35 -4.85 -2.16
C ALA A 108 -4.27 -5.91 -1.53
N GLU A 109 -5.41 -6.22 -2.15
CA GLU A 109 -6.34 -7.23 -1.65
C GLU A 109 -5.72 -8.64 -1.64
N GLU A 110 -4.87 -8.97 -2.61
CA GLU A 110 -4.14 -10.25 -2.66
C GLU A 110 -2.95 -10.31 -1.70
N THR A 111 -2.37 -9.15 -1.35
CA THR A 111 -1.15 -9.05 -0.55
C THR A 111 -1.41 -9.00 0.96
N PHE A 112 -2.39 -8.21 1.39
CA PHE A 112 -2.63 -7.94 2.81
C PHE A 112 -3.69 -8.88 3.39
N ASP A 113 -3.46 -9.33 4.63
CA ASP A 113 -4.47 -10.06 5.40
C ASP A 113 -5.44 -9.10 6.09
N LEU A 114 -6.46 -8.65 5.36
CA LEU A 114 -7.37 -7.59 5.81
C LEU A 114 -8.38 -8.05 6.89
N ASP A 115 -8.39 -9.34 7.22
CA ASP A 115 -9.23 -9.92 8.27
C ASP A 115 -8.55 -9.91 9.65
N SER A 116 -7.22 -9.78 9.70
CA SER A 116 -6.47 -9.73 10.97
C SER A 116 -6.10 -8.30 11.36
N GLU A 117 -6.06 -8.03 12.67
CA GLU A 117 -5.71 -6.70 13.20
C GLU A 117 -4.28 -6.28 12.82
N PHE A 118 -3.33 -7.22 12.86
CA PHE A 118 -1.97 -6.93 12.40
C PHE A 118 -1.92 -6.65 10.89
N GLY A 119 -2.65 -7.41 10.07
CA GLY A 119 -2.71 -7.15 8.64
C GLY A 119 -3.36 -5.80 8.29
N LYS A 120 -4.42 -5.41 9.01
CA LYS A 120 -5.02 -4.07 8.92
C LYS A 120 -4.06 -2.96 9.34
N GLN A 121 -3.26 -3.18 10.39
CA GLN A 121 -2.23 -2.24 10.81
C GLN A 121 -1.17 -2.05 9.72
N LEU A 122 -0.66 -3.14 9.14
CA LEU A 122 0.30 -3.07 8.03
C LEU A 122 -0.30 -2.38 6.81
N PHE A 123 -1.56 -2.66 6.50
CA PHE A 123 -2.28 -2.02 5.40
C PHE A 123 -2.46 -0.51 5.63
N SER A 124 -2.70 -0.07 6.87
CA SER A 124 -2.76 1.35 7.22
C SER A 124 -1.42 2.06 6.98
N ILE A 125 -0.30 1.45 7.40
CA ILE A 125 1.05 2.00 7.18
C ILE A 125 1.36 2.06 5.67
N TYR A 126 1.03 0.99 4.94
CA TYR A 126 1.14 0.94 3.49
C TYR A 126 0.38 2.07 2.81
N ASN A 127 -0.89 2.29 3.20
CA ASN A 127 -1.73 3.34 2.62
C ASN A 127 -1.12 4.72 2.84
N ALA A 128 -0.63 5.02 4.05
CA ALA A 128 0.04 6.29 4.33
C ALA A 128 1.27 6.51 3.42
N LYS A 129 2.11 5.48 3.23
CA LYS A 129 3.27 5.53 2.33
C LYS A 129 2.85 5.68 0.86
N LEU A 130 1.80 4.98 0.43
CA LEU A 130 1.32 5.02 -0.95
C LEU A 130 0.74 6.39 -1.32
N LEU A 131 0.00 7.02 -0.42
CA LEU A 131 -0.53 8.37 -0.66
C LEU A 131 0.59 9.41 -0.83
N GLU A 132 1.67 9.30 -0.05
CA GLU A 132 2.85 10.13 -0.25
C GLU A 132 3.51 9.84 -1.60
N GLU A 133 3.57 8.57 -2.01
CA GLU A 133 4.13 8.17 -3.30
C GLU A 133 3.30 8.68 -4.48
N PHE A 134 1.96 8.64 -4.39
CA PHE A 134 1.08 9.29 -5.37
C PHE A 134 1.38 10.78 -5.49
N CYS A 135 1.57 11.47 -4.37
CA CYS A 135 1.94 12.88 -4.40
C CYS A 135 3.27 13.09 -5.15
N LYS A 136 4.30 12.27 -4.87
CA LYS A 136 5.61 12.37 -5.55
C LYS A 136 5.52 12.09 -7.06
N ILE A 137 4.69 11.14 -7.46
CA ILE A 137 4.55 10.76 -8.88
C ILE A 137 3.79 11.84 -9.66
N PHE A 138 2.65 12.28 -9.13
CA PHE A 138 1.70 13.07 -9.93
C PHE A 138 1.85 14.59 -9.72
N THR A 139 2.34 15.05 -8.58
CA THR A 139 2.44 16.49 -8.31
C THR A 139 3.79 17.04 -8.75
N SER A 140 3.76 18.19 -9.43
CA SER A 140 4.96 18.93 -9.83
C SER A 140 4.73 20.42 -9.69
N LYS A 141 5.72 21.14 -9.13
CA LYS A 141 5.65 22.61 -9.02
C LYS A 141 5.57 23.30 -10.39
N ASN A 142 6.07 22.65 -11.44
CA ASN A 142 6.17 23.22 -12.78
C ASN A 142 4.98 22.84 -13.67
N ARG A 143 4.12 21.89 -13.24
CA ARG A 143 3.00 21.37 -14.04
C ARG A 143 1.77 21.18 -13.15
N ARG A 144 0.86 22.15 -13.20
CA ARG A 144 -0.43 22.09 -12.52
C ARG A 144 -1.43 21.23 -13.30
N PHE A 145 -2.33 20.56 -12.60
CA PHE A 145 -3.40 19.78 -13.22
C PHE A 145 -4.39 20.69 -13.94
N GLY A 146 -4.74 20.32 -15.17
CA GLY A 146 -5.88 20.91 -15.88
C GLY A 146 -7.16 20.15 -15.54
N ALA A 147 -8.17 20.26 -16.40
CA ALA A 147 -9.39 19.45 -16.26
C ALA A 147 -9.11 17.94 -16.28
N GLY A 148 -8.02 17.50 -16.92
CA GLY A 148 -7.55 16.11 -16.92
C GLY A 148 -7.25 15.54 -15.54
N GLY A 149 -6.82 16.37 -14.57
CA GLY A 149 -6.57 15.94 -13.20
C GLY A 149 -7.80 15.38 -12.49
N ASN A 150 -9.01 15.70 -12.95
CA ASN A 150 -10.22 15.12 -12.38
C ASN A 150 -10.31 13.60 -12.59
N GLN A 151 -9.68 13.06 -13.65
CA GLN A 151 -9.51 11.62 -13.84
C GLN A 151 -8.65 11.02 -12.72
N LEU A 152 -7.58 11.73 -12.34
CA LEU A 152 -6.68 11.32 -11.28
C LEU A 152 -7.41 11.32 -9.91
N LEU A 153 -8.20 12.35 -9.61
CA LEU A 153 -9.05 12.39 -8.42
C LEU A 153 -10.08 11.26 -8.41
N LEU A 154 -10.72 10.97 -9.54
CA LEU A 154 -11.64 9.83 -9.66
C LEU A 154 -10.95 8.51 -9.29
N ASN A 155 -9.73 8.27 -9.78
CA ASN A 155 -8.96 7.08 -9.43
C ASN A 155 -8.70 7.00 -7.93
N PHE A 156 -8.35 8.12 -7.29
CA PHE A 156 -8.13 8.14 -5.85
C PHE A 156 -9.42 7.92 -5.06
N TYR A 157 -10.55 8.47 -5.48
CA TYR A 157 -11.84 8.17 -4.85
C TYR A 157 -12.22 6.70 -4.99
N TYR A 158 -11.90 6.07 -6.13
CA TYR A 158 -12.07 4.63 -6.31
C TYR A 158 -11.21 3.85 -5.31
N TYR A 159 -9.96 4.24 -5.11
CA TYR A 159 -9.06 3.62 -4.14
C TYR A 159 -9.47 3.88 -2.68
N GLU A 160 -9.90 5.09 -2.35
CA GLU A 160 -10.43 5.44 -1.02
C GLU A 160 -11.65 4.57 -0.67
N ARG A 161 -12.58 4.33 -1.60
CA ARG A 161 -13.71 3.42 -1.37
C ARG A 161 -13.25 2.02 -1.01
N PHE A 162 -12.21 1.52 -1.67
CA PHE A 162 -11.62 0.23 -1.32
C PHE A 162 -11.01 0.29 0.09
N VAL A 163 -10.15 1.26 0.39
CA VAL A 163 -9.48 1.35 1.69
C VAL A 163 -10.49 1.50 2.84
N THR A 164 -11.46 2.39 2.70
CA THR A 164 -12.48 2.66 3.72
C THR A 164 -13.46 1.50 3.91
N SER A 165 -13.57 0.58 2.93
CA SER A 165 -14.30 -0.68 3.11
C SER A 165 -13.58 -1.70 4.00
N LYS A 166 -12.29 -1.49 4.29
CA LYS A 166 -11.43 -2.44 5.02
C LYS A 166 -10.92 -1.87 6.35
N ILE A 167 -10.60 -0.57 6.40
CA ILE A 167 -10.09 0.13 7.58
C ILE A 167 -10.62 1.56 7.67
N GLU A 168 -10.64 2.13 8.88
CA GLU A 168 -10.82 3.57 9.07
C GLU A 168 -9.52 4.30 8.71
N PHE A 169 -9.56 5.23 7.76
CA PHE A 169 -8.39 5.96 7.29
C PHE A 169 -8.79 7.34 6.76
N ASP A 170 -8.04 8.38 7.15
CA ASP A 170 -8.30 9.76 6.73
C ASP A 170 -7.51 10.14 5.46
N PHE A 171 -8.24 10.45 4.40
CA PHE A 171 -7.69 10.90 3.12
C PHE A 171 -7.69 12.43 2.95
N GLN A 172 -8.24 13.19 3.90
CA GLN A 172 -8.49 14.62 3.72
C GLN A 172 -7.21 15.39 3.38
N ARG A 173 -6.13 15.18 4.15
CA ARG A 173 -4.83 15.82 3.90
C ARG A 173 -4.26 15.49 2.52
N PHE A 174 -4.46 14.25 2.06
CA PHE A 174 -4.03 13.83 0.74
C PHE A 174 -4.80 14.58 -0.35
N TYR A 175 -6.13 14.66 -0.25
CA TYR A 175 -6.93 15.39 -1.22
C TYR A 175 -6.66 16.89 -1.21
N ASP A 176 -6.52 17.51 -0.05
CA ASP A 176 -6.18 18.93 0.06
C ASP A 176 -4.87 19.22 -0.69
N ARG A 177 -3.86 18.35 -0.51
CA ARG A 177 -2.60 18.43 -1.24
C ARG A 177 -2.82 18.26 -2.74
N MET A 178 -3.51 17.22 -3.19
CA MET A 178 -3.73 16.98 -4.62
C MET A 178 -4.51 18.12 -5.30
N VAL A 179 -5.56 18.63 -4.65
CA VAL A 179 -6.39 19.74 -5.16
C VAL A 179 -5.59 21.03 -5.27
N SER A 180 -4.64 21.29 -4.35
CA SER A 180 -3.78 22.48 -4.41
C SER A 180 -2.94 22.58 -5.70
N PHE A 181 -2.72 21.47 -6.40
CA PHE A 181 -1.99 21.43 -7.68
C PHE A 181 -2.87 21.65 -8.92
N PHE A 182 -4.19 21.78 -8.80
CA PHE A 182 -5.05 22.14 -9.94
C PHE A 182 -4.84 23.59 -10.35
N LYS A 183 -4.94 23.88 -11.66
CA LYS A 183 -5.18 25.24 -12.17
C LYS A 183 -6.54 25.74 -11.70
N ASP A 184 -6.69 27.06 -11.62
CA ASP A 184 -7.91 27.69 -11.13
C ASP A 184 -9.12 27.25 -11.97
N HIS A 185 -10.26 26.99 -11.31
CA HIS A 185 -11.52 26.54 -11.92
C HIS A 185 -11.50 25.20 -12.68
N CYS A 186 -10.40 24.44 -12.66
CA CYS A 186 -10.34 23.14 -13.34
C CYS A 186 -10.81 21.96 -12.47
N HIS A 187 -10.87 22.14 -11.14
CA HIS A 187 -11.27 21.12 -10.18
C HIS A 187 -12.80 20.96 -10.11
N ARG A 188 -13.29 19.72 -10.23
CA ARG A 188 -14.70 19.39 -10.05
C ARG A 188 -15.02 18.99 -8.61
N PRO A 189 -16.22 19.29 -8.10
CA PRO A 189 -16.65 18.82 -6.79
C PRO A 189 -16.59 17.28 -6.66
N ARG A 190 -16.16 16.78 -5.51
CA ARG A 190 -16.13 15.33 -5.18
C ARG A 190 -17.44 14.61 -5.55
N LYS A 191 -18.59 15.22 -5.20
CA LYS A 191 -19.92 14.67 -5.50
C LYS A 191 -20.17 14.40 -6.99
N GLU A 192 -19.56 15.17 -7.89
CA GLU A 192 -19.69 14.94 -9.33
C GLU A 192 -18.87 13.74 -9.79
N LEU A 193 -17.65 13.59 -9.24
CA LEU A 193 -16.76 12.49 -9.58
C LEU A 193 -17.27 11.16 -8.99
N GLU A 194 -17.84 11.18 -7.79
CA GLU A 194 -18.44 9.99 -7.18
C GLU A 194 -19.66 9.45 -7.96
N LYS A 195 -20.44 10.31 -8.62
CA LYS A 195 -21.55 9.85 -9.50
C LYS A 195 -21.05 8.95 -10.62
N ILE A 196 -19.90 9.28 -11.20
CA ILE A 196 -19.28 8.49 -12.27
C ILE A 196 -18.89 7.09 -11.76
N LEU A 197 -18.40 6.99 -10.51
CA LEU A 197 -18.10 5.70 -9.87
C LEU A 197 -19.36 4.87 -9.64
N ASP A 198 -20.49 5.52 -9.36
CA ASP A 198 -21.78 4.88 -9.15
C ASP A 198 -22.48 4.50 -10.48
N GLY A 199 -21.84 4.79 -11.63
CA GLY A 199 -22.41 4.53 -12.96
C GLY A 199 -23.54 5.49 -13.34
N LYS A 200 -23.56 6.70 -12.76
CA LYS A 200 -24.55 7.75 -12.99
C LYS A 200 -24.01 8.92 -13.79
#